data_AF-A0A1A2Y4A7-F1
#
_entry.id   AF-A0A1A2Y4A7-F1
#
_cell.length_a   1.000
_cell.length_b   1.000
_cell.length_c   1.000
_cell.angle_alpha   90.00
_cell.angle_beta   90.00
_cell.angle_gamma   90.00
#
_symmetry.space_group_name_H-M   'P 1'
#
loop_
_entity.id
_entity.type
_entity.pdbx_description
1 polymer ?
#
loop_
_entity_poly.entity_id
_entity_poly.type
_entity_poly.pdbx_seq_one_letter_code
_entity_poly.pdbx_strand_id
1 'polypeptide(L)'
;MIHAMPDRYDALRREWIAEHAGVWPMQKRRAELLNRQIRKRVRMTAGARPNPYDDNVIHPLWARAGSTFDLWLERIVVLVCAVVAPIGWPLGLVIYARLVELIPDRLRAYPIPALLWTAVGTGVVPALLYSPDGTFTTAFIAPYLLAQVPAAFASAGIAGILNGWLAVDGSATWWPLTPPPVPVDFDFAMEADDMTAPAVFETADPTADVDLSPATQIIQSSQPTRLVWAAVSVCALGTAWVLAAVLVGLKNTILDSLIAGAL
;
A
#
# COMPACT_ATOMS: atom_id res chain seq x y z
N MET A 1 9.30 -4.76 -17.16
CA MET A 1 7.85 -4.52 -17.23
C MET A 1 7.19 -5.72 -16.56
N ILE A 2 6.80 -5.60 -15.30
CA ILE A 2 6.05 -6.66 -14.62
C ILE A 2 4.63 -6.58 -15.18
N HIS A 3 4.17 -7.65 -15.84
CA HIS A 3 2.76 -7.82 -16.17
C HIS A 3 2.00 -7.95 -14.85
N ALA A 4 1.55 -6.83 -14.31
CA ALA A 4 0.48 -6.86 -13.32
C ALA A 4 -0.76 -7.34 -14.07
N MET A 5 -1.20 -8.55 -13.77
CA MET A 5 -2.48 -9.08 -14.20
C MET A 5 -3.56 -8.01 -13.88
N PRO A 6 -4.56 -7.81 -14.74
CA PRO A 6 -5.67 -6.90 -14.51
C PRO A 6 -6.22 -7.01 -13.09
N ASP A 7 -5.94 -6.03 -12.23
CA ASP A 7 -6.56 -6.04 -10.92
C ASP A 7 -8.02 -5.58 -11.12
N ARG A 8 -8.96 -6.47 -10.80
CA ARG A 8 -10.40 -6.17 -10.77
C ARG A 8 -10.71 -4.93 -9.92
N TYR A 9 -9.83 -4.62 -8.97
CA TYR A 9 -9.95 -3.49 -8.07
C TYR A 9 -9.38 -2.17 -8.62
N ASP A 10 -8.78 -2.14 -9.80
CA ASP A 10 -8.17 -0.92 -10.36
C ASP A 10 -9.15 0.26 -10.44
N ALA A 11 -10.42 -0.01 -10.79
CA ALA A 11 -11.45 1.03 -10.88
C ALA A 11 -11.76 1.65 -9.50
N LEU A 12 -11.99 0.80 -8.49
CA LEU A 12 -12.24 1.22 -7.10
C LEU A 12 -11.05 1.96 -6.51
N ARG A 13 -9.85 1.43 -6.74
CA ARG A 13 -8.59 2.06 -6.29
C ARG A 13 -8.41 3.43 -6.95
N ARG A 14 -8.71 3.57 -8.25
CA ARG A 14 -8.64 4.86 -8.95
C ARG A 14 -9.62 5.87 -8.35
N GLU A 15 -10.87 5.46 -8.12
CA GLU A 15 -11.92 6.31 -7.55
C GLU A 15 -11.52 6.78 -6.16
N TRP A 16 -11.08 5.88 -5.29
CA TRP A 16 -10.55 6.23 -3.98
C TRP A 16 -9.41 7.24 -4.04
N ILE A 17 -8.42 7.02 -4.93
CA ILE A 17 -7.27 7.92 -5.04
C ILE A 17 -7.74 9.29 -5.54
N ALA A 18 -8.67 9.33 -6.49
CA ALA A 18 -9.21 10.59 -7.01
C ALA A 18 -9.95 11.40 -5.92
N GLU A 19 -10.72 10.72 -5.06
CA GLU A 19 -11.42 11.34 -3.93
C GLU A 19 -10.48 11.82 -2.82
N HIS A 20 -9.41 11.07 -2.55
CA HIS A 20 -8.50 11.29 -1.42
C HIS A 20 -7.17 11.95 -1.80
N ALA A 21 -6.94 12.30 -3.07
CA ALA A 21 -5.69 12.90 -3.52
C ALA A 21 -5.43 14.28 -2.90
N GLY A 22 -6.49 15.02 -2.57
CA GLY A 22 -6.40 16.36 -1.99
C GLY A 22 -5.53 17.31 -2.81
N VAL A 23 -4.64 18.03 -2.13
CA VAL A 23 -3.68 18.96 -2.78
C VAL A 23 -2.50 18.25 -3.44
N TRP A 24 -2.29 16.95 -3.18
CA TRP A 24 -1.05 16.25 -3.53
C TRP A 24 -0.98 15.84 -5.00
N PRO A 25 -0.12 16.47 -5.82
CA PRO A 25 -0.05 16.13 -7.23
C PRO A 25 0.51 14.72 -7.49
N MET A 26 1.35 14.14 -6.61
CA MET A 26 1.74 12.72 -6.71
C MET A 26 0.55 11.76 -6.70
N GLN A 27 -0.47 12.03 -5.88
CA GLN A 27 -1.66 11.17 -5.79
C GLN A 27 -2.54 11.34 -7.01
N LYS A 28 -2.74 12.58 -7.48
CA LYS A 28 -3.44 12.88 -8.74
C LYS A 28 -2.78 12.15 -9.92
N ARG A 29 -1.46 12.25 -10.04
CA ARG A 29 -0.68 11.52 -11.05
C ARG A 29 -0.87 10.01 -10.94
N ARG A 30 -0.92 9.45 -9.74
CA ARG A 30 -1.15 8.01 -9.54
C ARG A 30 -2.52 7.59 -10.05
N ALA A 31 -3.58 8.34 -9.73
CA ALA A 31 -4.91 8.09 -10.27
C ALA A 31 -4.94 8.19 -11.81
N GLU A 32 -4.24 9.15 -12.41
CA GLU A 32 -4.13 9.30 -13.87
C GLU A 32 -3.41 8.12 -14.53
N LEU A 33 -2.31 7.64 -13.96
CA LEU A 33 -1.60 6.46 -14.45
C LEU A 33 -2.50 5.22 -14.43
N LEU A 34 -3.25 5.04 -13.34
CA LEU A 34 -4.19 3.93 -13.20
C LEU A 34 -5.34 4.06 -14.21
N ASN A 35 -5.89 5.27 -14.38
CA ASN A 35 -6.92 5.55 -15.38
C ASN A 35 -6.44 5.24 -16.80
N ARG A 36 -5.20 5.62 -17.13
CA ARG A 36 -4.58 5.31 -18.42
C ARG A 36 -4.49 3.80 -18.66
N GLN A 37 -4.12 3.03 -17.64
CA GLN A 37 -4.09 1.57 -17.73
C GLN A 37 -5.48 0.97 -17.96
N ILE A 38 -6.50 1.43 -17.22
CA ILE A 38 -7.90 1.01 -17.37
C ILE A 38 -8.39 1.34 -18.78
N ARG A 39 -8.22 2.59 -19.26
CA ARG A 39 -8.62 2.99 -20.61
C ARG A 39 -7.88 2.20 -21.68
N LYS A 40 -6.59 1.93 -21.50
CA LYS A 40 -5.84 1.06 -22.42
C LYS A 40 -6.47 -0.32 -22.50
N ARG A 41 -6.88 -0.91 -21.38
CA ARG A 41 -7.59 -2.21 -21.34
C ARG A 41 -8.92 -2.16 -22.08
N VAL A 42 -9.78 -1.20 -21.75
CA VAL A 42 -11.08 -1.02 -22.41
C VAL A 42 -10.92 -0.84 -23.92
N ARG A 43 -9.92 -0.08 -24.37
CA ARG A 43 -9.60 0.07 -25.80
C ARG A 43 -9.20 -1.25 -26.45
N MET A 44 -8.36 -2.05 -25.80
CA MET A 44 -7.95 -3.35 -26.32
C MET A 44 -9.14 -4.30 -26.47
N THR A 45 -10.05 -4.32 -25.49
CA THR A 45 -11.28 -5.11 -25.53
C THR A 45 -12.24 -4.63 -26.62
N ALA A 46 -12.40 -3.31 -26.79
CA ALA A 46 -13.31 -2.73 -27.77
C ALA A 46 -12.73 -2.62 -29.20
N GLY A 47 -11.46 -3.01 -29.41
CA GLY A 47 -10.77 -2.83 -30.70
C GLY A 47 -10.57 -1.35 -31.11
N ALA A 48 -10.65 -0.42 -30.16
CA ALA A 48 -10.59 1.02 -30.43
C ALA A 48 -9.15 1.52 -30.62
N ARG A 49 -8.94 2.45 -31.56
CA ARG A 49 -7.61 3.05 -31.80
C ARG A 49 -7.15 3.94 -30.64
N PRO A 50 -5.85 3.93 -30.27
CA PRO A 50 -5.34 4.85 -29.27
C PRO A 50 -5.38 6.31 -29.73
N ASN A 51 -5.99 7.19 -28.94
CA ASN A 51 -5.84 8.64 -29.08
C ASN A 51 -4.55 9.11 -28.38
N PRO A 52 -3.59 9.75 -29.07
CA PRO A 52 -2.36 10.28 -28.47
C PRO A 52 -2.61 11.40 -27.45
N TYR A 53 -3.70 12.16 -27.59
CA TYR A 53 -3.93 13.36 -26.79
C TYR A 53 -4.57 13.08 -25.42
N ASP A 54 -5.23 11.94 -25.24
CA ASP A 54 -5.96 11.60 -24.00
C ASP A 54 -5.07 11.02 -22.89
N ASP A 55 -3.80 10.74 -23.19
CA ASP A 55 -2.88 10.00 -22.31
C ASP A 55 -1.73 10.86 -21.75
N ASN A 56 -1.92 12.18 -21.72
CA ASN A 56 -1.00 13.11 -21.07
C ASN A 56 -1.19 13.06 -19.56
N VAL A 57 -0.22 12.45 -18.89
CA VAL A 57 -0.19 12.29 -17.42
C VAL A 57 0.70 13.37 -16.83
N ILE A 58 0.38 13.86 -15.63
CA ILE A 58 1.24 14.76 -14.86
C ILE A 58 2.67 14.20 -14.81
N HIS A 59 3.66 15.05 -15.08
CA HIS A 59 5.06 14.66 -15.04
C HIS A 59 5.48 14.17 -13.63
N PRO A 60 6.43 13.22 -13.53
CA PRO A 60 6.97 12.78 -12.25
C PRO A 60 7.67 13.94 -11.52
N LEU A 61 7.79 13.83 -10.19
CA LEU A 61 8.29 14.91 -9.32
C LEU A 61 9.63 15.52 -9.78
N TRP A 62 10.54 14.69 -10.29
CA TRP A 62 11.86 15.13 -10.77
C TRP A 62 11.82 15.87 -12.12
N ALA A 63 10.85 15.59 -12.98
CA ALA A 63 10.69 16.23 -14.29
C ALA A 63 9.67 17.37 -14.27
N ARG A 64 9.04 17.64 -13.12
CA ARG A 64 8.01 18.67 -13.00
C ARG A 64 8.65 20.02 -12.71
N ALA A 65 8.48 20.97 -13.63
CA ALA A 65 8.84 22.37 -13.46
C ALA A 65 7.63 23.17 -12.97
N GLY A 66 7.83 24.04 -11.98
CA GLY A 66 6.79 24.90 -11.42
C GLY A 66 7.21 25.55 -10.09
N SER A 67 6.57 26.66 -9.73
CA SER A 67 6.79 27.40 -8.47
C SER A 67 5.62 27.30 -7.49
N THR A 68 4.63 26.46 -7.79
CA THR A 68 3.44 26.28 -6.94
C THR A 68 3.80 25.72 -5.57
N PHE A 69 3.13 26.21 -4.53
CA PHE A 69 3.34 25.79 -3.15
C PHE A 69 3.18 24.26 -2.97
N ASP A 70 2.19 23.65 -3.61
CA ASP A 70 1.93 22.21 -3.55
C ASP A 70 3.14 21.37 -3.99
N LEU A 71 3.89 21.85 -5.00
CA LEU A 71 5.08 21.16 -5.51
C LEU A 71 6.24 21.23 -4.50
N TRP A 72 6.40 22.37 -3.85
CA TRP A 72 7.40 22.54 -2.79
C TRP A 72 7.09 21.66 -1.59
N LEU A 73 5.82 21.62 -1.17
CA LEU A 73 5.36 20.78 -0.08
C LEU A 73 5.58 19.29 -0.38
N GLU A 74 5.23 18.83 -1.59
CA GLU A 74 5.47 17.43 -2.04
C GLU A 74 6.96 17.07 -1.96
N ARG A 75 7.84 17.97 -2.42
CA ARG A 75 9.31 17.76 -2.36
C ARG A 75 9.83 17.68 -0.94
N ILE A 76 9.38 18.56 -0.05
CA ILE A 76 9.78 18.56 1.36
C ILE A 76 9.36 17.25 2.03
N VAL A 77 8.11 16.82 1.85
CA VAL A 77 7.60 15.56 2.42
C VAL A 77 8.42 14.37 1.93
N VAL A 78 8.68 14.27 0.62
CA VAL A 78 9.49 13.19 0.05
C VAL A 78 10.93 13.22 0.58
N LEU A 79 11.54 14.40 0.73
CA LEU A 79 12.88 14.55 1.28
C LEU A 79 12.94 14.12 2.75
N VAL A 80 11.96 14.53 3.57
CA VAL A 80 11.86 14.11 4.97
C VAL A 80 11.71 12.60 5.06
N CYS A 81 10.85 11.98 4.26
CA CYS A 81 10.72 10.52 4.22
C CYS A 81 12.04 9.84 3.82
N ALA A 82 12.77 10.39 2.85
CA ALA A 82 14.06 9.85 2.41
C ALA A 82 15.14 9.95 3.49
N VAL A 83 15.15 11.01 4.30
CA VAL A 83 16.11 11.20 5.40
C VAL A 83 15.73 10.38 6.63
N VAL A 84 14.45 10.26 6.96
CA VAL A 84 14.00 9.52 8.14
C VAL A 84 14.12 7.99 7.92
N ALA A 85 13.77 7.52 6.72
CA ALA A 85 13.70 6.09 6.43
C ALA A 85 14.41 5.72 5.12
N PRO A 86 15.73 5.97 4.97
CA PRO A 86 16.45 5.72 3.72
C PRO A 86 16.46 4.24 3.33
N ILE A 87 16.45 3.34 4.31
CA ILE A 87 16.43 1.89 4.10
C ILE A 87 15.02 1.34 4.29
N GLY A 88 14.33 1.80 5.33
CA GLY A 88 12.97 1.34 5.64
C GLY A 88 12.00 1.63 4.50
N TRP A 89 12.02 2.83 3.93
CA TRP A 89 11.09 3.21 2.86
C TRP A 89 11.20 2.34 1.60
N PRO A 90 12.38 2.15 0.96
CA PRO A 90 12.48 1.27 -0.21
C PRO A 90 12.16 -0.20 0.15
N LEU A 91 12.55 -0.67 1.34
CA LEU A 91 12.22 -2.02 1.78
C LEU A 91 10.70 -2.20 1.92
N GLY A 92 9.99 -1.20 2.44
CA GLY A 92 8.52 -1.20 2.50
C GLY A 92 7.86 -1.23 1.12
N LEU A 93 8.43 -0.54 0.11
CA LEU A 93 7.95 -0.63 -1.27
C LEU A 93 8.17 -2.02 -1.88
N VAL A 94 9.26 -2.70 -1.52
CA VAL A 94 9.51 -4.10 -1.93
C VAL A 94 8.50 -5.03 -1.26
N ILE A 95 8.26 -4.91 0.05
CA ILE A 95 7.22 -5.67 0.76
C ILE A 95 5.86 -5.45 0.10
N TYR A 96 5.51 -4.20 -0.19
CA TYR A 96 4.28 -3.86 -0.91
C TYR A 96 4.18 -4.60 -2.24
N ALA A 97 5.22 -4.54 -3.09
CA ALA A 97 5.22 -5.21 -4.39
C ALA A 97 5.02 -6.73 -4.25
N ARG A 98 5.71 -7.37 -3.29
CA ARG A 98 5.58 -8.81 -3.05
C ARG A 98 4.20 -9.21 -2.56
N LEU A 99 3.57 -8.41 -1.70
CA LEU A 99 2.22 -8.69 -1.24
C LEU A 99 1.18 -8.52 -2.35
N VAL A 100 1.38 -7.56 -3.25
CA VAL A 100 0.52 -7.39 -4.42
C VAL A 100 0.65 -8.56 -5.39
N GLU A 101 1.84 -9.14 -5.57
CA GLU A 101 2.05 -10.36 -6.37
C GLU A 101 1.30 -11.59 -5.82
N LEU A 102 0.97 -11.61 -4.52
CA LEU A 102 0.21 -12.70 -3.89
C LEU A 102 -1.31 -12.56 -4.09
N ILE A 103 -1.77 -11.44 -4.64
CA ILE A 103 -3.18 -11.18 -4.95
C ILE A 103 -3.42 -11.55 -6.42
N PRO A 104 -4.44 -12.36 -6.76
CA PRO A 104 -5.54 -12.83 -5.89
C PRO A 104 -5.33 -14.23 -5.28
N ASP A 105 -4.27 -14.94 -5.64
CA ASP A 105 -4.17 -16.39 -5.42
C ASP A 105 -4.10 -16.79 -3.94
N ARG A 106 -3.36 -16.03 -3.14
CA ARG A 106 -3.17 -16.28 -1.69
C ARG A 106 -3.90 -15.27 -0.83
N LEU A 107 -3.90 -14.02 -1.28
CA LEU A 107 -4.51 -12.90 -0.58
C LEU A 107 -5.68 -12.37 -1.43
N ARG A 108 -6.82 -12.18 -0.78
CA ARG A 108 -8.01 -11.59 -1.40
C ARG A 108 -7.85 -10.07 -1.58
N ALA A 109 -7.18 -9.43 -0.64
CA ALA A 109 -7.00 -7.98 -0.56
C ALA A 109 -5.66 -7.63 0.13
N TYR A 110 -5.32 -6.35 0.23
CA TYR A 110 -4.03 -5.94 0.81
C TYR A 110 -4.11 -5.83 2.34
N PRO A 111 -3.21 -6.49 3.12
CA PRO A 111 -3.28 -6.53 4.58
C PRO A 111 -2.77 -5.24 5.26
N ILE A 112 -3.52 -4.14 5.18
CA ILE A 112 -3.10 -2.84 5.76
C ILE A 112 -2.93 -2.92 7.29
N PRO A 113 -3.90 -3.43 8.08
CA PRO A 113 -3.77 -3.45 9.54
C PRO A 113 -2.61 -4.32 10.02
N ALA A 114 -2.41 -5.52 9.45
CA ALA A 114 -1.30 -6.38 9.84
C ALA A 114 0.04 -5.67 9.68
N LEU A 115 0.27 -4.97 8.56
CA LEU A 115 1.52 -4.24 8.32
C LEU A 115 1.73 -3.07 9.27
N LEU A 116 0.67 -2.29 9.54
CA LEU A 116 0.79 -1.17 10.47
C LEU A 116 1.01 -1.65 11.91
N TRP A 117 0.33 -2.70 12.34
CA TRP A 117 0.50 -3.25 13.68
C TRP A 117 1.80 -4.04 13.85
N THR A 118 2.33 -4.68 12.82
CA THR A 118 3.70 -5.23 12.87
C THR A 118 4.74 -4.12 12.97
N ALA A 119 4.52 -2.96 12.33
CA ALA A 119 5.37 -1.79 12.53
C ALA A 119 5.33 -1.31 13.99
N VAL A 120 4.13 -1.23 14.59
CA VAL A 120 4.00 -0.90 16.02
C VAL A 120 4.74 -1.91 16.89
N GLY A 121 4.48 -3.21 16.71
CA GLY A 121 5.12 -4.25 17.51
C GLY A 121 6.65 -4.24 17.41
N THR A 122 7.18 -4.15 16.19
CA THR A 122 8.63 -4.09 15.95
C THR A 122 9.27 -2.78 16.40
N GLY A 123 8.52 -1.69 16.49
CA GLY A 123 9.00 -0.40 16.98
C GLY A 123 8.99 -0.29 18.51
N VAL A 124 8.02 -0.92 19.18
CA VAL A 124 7.91 -0.92 20.65
C VAL A 124 9.08 -1.65 21.31
N VAL A 125 9.51 -2.77 20.74
CA VAL A 125 10.61 -3.59 21.29
C VAL A 125 11.91 -2.78 21.48
N PRO A 126 12.49 -2.13 20.44
CA PRO A 126 13.67 -1.29 20.63
C PRO A 126 13.37 -0.05 21.48
N ALA A 127 12.17 0.53 21.41
CA ALA A 127 11.83 1.68 22.25
C ALA A 127 11.84 1.36 23.75
N LEU A 128 11.54 0.13 24.16
CA LEU A 128 11.52 -0.29 25.56
C LEU A 128 12.84 -0.90 26.03
N LEU A 129 13.56 -1.62 25.16
CA LEU A 129 14.73 -2.41 25.54
C LEU A 129 16.06 -1.72 25.24
N TYR A 130 16.07 -0.66 24.43
CA TYR A 130 17.30 0.00 24.02
C TYR A 130 17.81 0.98 25.08
N SER A 131 18.96 0.69 25.68
CA SER A 131 19.68 1.58 26.61
C SER A 131 20.93 2.17 25.93
N PRO A 132 21.03 3.50 25.74
CA PRO A 132 22.20 4.11 25.12
C PRO A 132 23.35 4.33 26.12
N ASP A 133 24.55 3.79 25.82
CA ASP A 133 25.76 3.91 26.66
C ASP A 133 26.53 5.24 26.50
N GLY A 134 25.83 6.35 26.22
CA GLY A 134 26.42 7.71 26.14
C GLY A 134 27.33 8.01 24.92
N THR A 135 27.70 7.01 24.12
CA THR A 135 28.51 7.19 22.90
C THR A 135 27.65 7.70 21.74
N PHE A 136 28.20 8.51 20.82
CA PHE A 136 27.48 8.99 19.63
C PHE A 136 26.82 7.86 18.81
N THR A 137 27.53 6.74 18.65
CA THR A 137 27.03 5.56 17.93
C THR A 137 25.80 4.96 18.58
N THR A 138 25.77 4.85 19.91
CA THR A 138 24.62 4.30 20.65
C THR A 138 23.51 5.35 20.85
N ALA A 139 23.85 6.63 20.95
CA ALA A 139 22.86 7.69 21.06
C ALA A 139 22.09 7.94 19.76
N PHE A 140 22.74 7.81 18.60
CA PHE A 140 22.16 8.22 17.31
C PHE A 140 22.12 7.10 16.26
N ILE A 141 23.26 6.51 15.91
CA ILE A 141 23.37 5.59 14.75
C ILE A 141 22.58 4.31 14.98
N ALA A 142 22.79 3.66 16.13
CA ALA A 142 22.12 2.40 16.47
C ALA A 142 20.58 2.52 16.51
N PRO A 143 19.97 3.46 17.25
CA PRO A 143 18.51 3.61 17.25
C PRO A 143 17.97 4.02 15.89
N TYR A 144 18.72 4.82 15.11
CA TYR A 144 18.33 5.19 13.75
C TYR A 144 18.26 3.99 12.80
N LEU A 145 19.23 3.07 12.88
CA LEU A 145 19.23 1.84 12.09
C LEU A 145 18.15 0.86 12.55
N LEU A 146 17.96 0.70 13.87
CA LEU A 146 16.90 -0.14 14.42
C LEU A 146 15.51 0.36 14.02
N ALA A 147 15.31 1.67 13.94
CA ALA A 147 14.07 2.29 13.48
C ALA A 147 13.75 2.01 12.00
N GLN A 148 14.70 1.54 11.19
CA GLN A 148 14.44 1.21 9.77
C GLN A 148 13.53 -0.02 9.62
N VAL A 149 13.55 -0.95 10.58
CA VAL A 149 12.70 -2.15 10.57
C VAL A 149 11.21 -1.80 10.70
N PRO A 150 10.76 -1.10 11.76
CA PRO A 150 9.37 -0.66 11.84
C PRO A 150 9.00 0.32 10.73
N ALA A 151 9.94 1.18 10.30
CA ALA A 151 9.72 2.08 9.17
C ALA A 151 9.41 1.34 7.86
N ALA A 152 9.97 0.14 7.63
CA ALA A 152 9.67 -0.66 6.47
C ALA A 152 8.23 -1.18 6.45
N PHE A 153 7.77 -1.74 7.58
CA PHE A 153 6.39 -2.21 7.71
C PHE A 153 5.38 -1.05 7.65
N ALA A 154 5.68 0.07 8.30
CA ALA A 154 4.87 1.28 8.23
C ALA A 154 4.78 1.82 6.79
N SER A 155 5.90 1.86 6.08
CA SER A 155 5.95 2.29 4.68
C SER A 155 5.14 1.38 3.77
N ALA A 156 5.16 0.07 3.99
CA ALA A 156 4.34 -0.89 3.24
C ALA A 156 2.84 -0.65 3.49
N GLY A 157 2.43 -0.51 4.75
CA GLY A 157 1.03 -0.22 5.12
C GLY A 157 0.54 1.11 4.54
N ILE A 158 1.35 2.17 4.65
CA ILE A 158 1.06 3.49 4.06
C ILE A 158 1.00 3.40 2.53
N ALA A 159 1.90 2.65 1.89
CA ALA A 159 1.83 2.41 0.45
C ALA A 159 0.53 1.71 0.06
N GLY A 160 0.03 0.76 0.86
CA GLY A 160 -1.29 0.15 0.68
C GLY A 160 -2.41 1.20 0.66
N ILE A 161 -2.46 2.06 1.68
CA ILE A 161 -3.43 3.16 1.77
C ILE A 161 -3.32 4.08 0.54
N LEU A 162 -2.12 4.62 0.27
CA LEU A 162 -1.91 5.58 -0.81
C LEU A 162 -2.13 4.99 -2.21
N ASN A 163 -2.09 3.66 -2.38
CA ASN A 163 -2.42 2.98 -3.64
C ASN A 163 -3.92 2.61 -3.75
N GLY A 164 -4.75 3.09 -2.83
CA GLY A 164 -6.21 2.95 -2.86
C GLY A 164 -6.75 1.61 -2.40
N TRP A 165 -5.93 0.76 -1.79
CA TRP A 165 -6.38 -0.55 -1.33
C TRP A 165 -7.45 -0.47 -0.24
N LEU A 166 -7.55 0.66 0.48
CA LEU A 166 -8.57 0.85 1.52
C LEU A 166 -10.01 0.81 0.97
N ALA A 167 -10.22 1.10 -0.32
CA ALA A 167 -11.53 0.95 -0.97
C ALA A 167 -11.85 -0.48 -1.38
N VAL A 168 -10.89 -1.40 -1.27
CA VAL A 168 -11.08 -2.81 -1.58
C VAL A 168 -11.55 -3.55 -0.35
N ASP A 169 -12.66 -4.27 -0.50
CA ASP A 169 -13.22 -5.02 0.59
C ASP A 169 -12.32 -6.16 1.06
N GLY A 170 -11.95 -6.10 2.33
CA GLY A 170 -11.06 -7.04 3.00
C GLY A 170 -9.74 -6.38 3.40
N SER A 171 -9.38 -5.24 2.80
CA SER A 171 -8.12 -4.55 3.11
C SER A 171 -8.07 -3.97 4.53
N ALA A 172 -9.21 -3.76 5.18
CA ALA A 172 -9.29 -3.35 6.58
C ALA A 172 -9.26 -4.53 7.58
N THR A 173 -9.22 -5.77 7.09
CA THR A 173 -9.10 -6.96 7.95
C THR A 173 -7.63 -7.27 8.26
N TRP A 174 -7.39 -7.99 9.37
CA TRP A 174 -6.02 -8.30 9.81
C TRP A 174 -5.22 -9.04 8.74
N TRP A 175 -5.79 -10.08 8.13
CA TRP A 175 -5.14 -10.87 7.08
C TRP A 175 -6.18 -11.46 6.12
N PRO A 176 -6.44 -10.83 4.95
CA PRO A 176 -7.51 -11.23 4.04
C PRO A 176 -7.09 -12.42 3.18
N LEU A 177 -7.24 -13.64 3.70
CA LEU A 177 -7.00 -14.87 2.94
C LEU A 177 -8.05 -15.06 1.85
N THR A 178 -7.61 -15.58 0.70
CA THR A 178 -8.54 -16.07 -0.32
C THR A 178 -9.23 -17.33 0.22
N PRO A 179 -10.58 -17.37 0.24
CA PRO A 179 -11.29 -18.56 0.70
C PRO A 179 -10.95 -19.75 -0.23
N PRO A 180 -10.89 -20.99 0.31
CA PRO A 180 -10.66 -22.17 -0.52
C PRO A 180 -11.77 -22.27 -1.57
N PRO A 181 -11.45 -22.74 -2.80
CA PRO A 181 -12.46 -22.95 -3.82
C PRO A 181 -13.54 -23.88 -3.27
N VAL A 182 -14.80 -23.50 -3.45
CA VAL A 182 -15.92 -24.34 -3.03
C VAL A 182 -15.81 -25.65 -3.83
N PRO A 183 -15.73 -26.82 -3.17
CA PRO A 183 -15.72 -28.07 -3.88
C PRO A 183 -17.03 -28.17 -4.65
N VAL A 184 -16.93 -28.24 -5.98
CA VAL A 184 -18.07 -28.55 -6.82
C VAL A 184 -18.30 -30.05 -6.66
N ASP A 185 -19.25 -30.42 -5.79
CA ASP A 185 -19.76 -31.77 -5.75
C ASP A 185 -20.55 -31.98 -7.03
N PHE A 186 -19.94 -32.67 -8.00
CA PHE A 186 -20.62 -33.15 -9.18
C PHE A 186 -21.42 -34.41 -8.80
N ASP A 187 -22.40 -34.25 -7.91
CA ASP A 187 -23.40 -35.30 -7.62
C ASP A 187 -24.53 -35.22 -8.65
N PHE A 188 -24.16 -34.96 -9.91
CA PHE A 188 -25.05 -35.16 -11.03
C PHE A 188 -25.07 -36.65 -11.28
N ALA A 189 -26.22 -37.29 -11.08
CA ALA A 189 -26.47 -38.61 -11.63
C ALA A 189 -26.09 -38.54 -13.11
N MET A 190 -25.05 -39.27 -13.52
CA MET A 190 -24.73 -39.48 -14.93
C MET A 190 -25.84 -40.36 -15.54
N GLU A 191 -27.05 -39.81 -15.67
CA GLU A 191 -28.04 -40.36 -16.57
C GLU A 191 -27.54 -40.15 -18.01
N ALA A 192 -27.93 -41.07 -18.89
CA ALA A 192 -27.54 -41.01 -20.29
C ALA A 192 -27.94 -39.64 -20.88
N ASP A 193 -26.94 -38.91 -21.38
CA ASP A 193 -27.11 -37.60 -21.98
C ASP A 193 -28.15 -37.69 -23.12
N ASP A 194 -29.34 -37.13 -22.90
CA ASP A 194 -30.37 -37.06 -23.93
C ASP A 194 -29.99 -35.99 -24.95
N MET A 195 -29.18 -36.41 -25.92
CA MET A 195 -28.71 -35.62 -27.06
C MET A 195 -29.83 -35.10 -27.98
N THR A 196 -31.09 -35.47 -27.73
CA THR A 196 -32.24 -35.03 -28.54
C THR A 196 -33.07 -33.95 -27.87
N ALA A 197 -32.86 -33.69 -26.59
CA ALA A 197 -33.52 -32.60 -25.88
C ALA A 197 -32.81 -31.27 -26.21
N PRO A 198 -33.57 -30.19 -26.47
CA PRO A 198 -32.97 -28.86 -26.55
C PRO A 198 -32.30 -28.53 -25.21
N ALA A 199 -31.09 -27.98 -25.25
CA ALA A 199 -30.32 -27.66 -24.06
C ALA A 199 -31.15 -26.80 -23.09
N VAL A 200 -31.44 -27.35 -21.90
CA VAL A 200 -32.20 -26.65 -20.85
C VAL A 200 -31.37 -25.52 -20.22
N PHE A 201 -30.05 -25.61 -20.33
CA PHE A 201 -29.11 -24.61 -19.83
C PHE A 201 -28.45 -23.86 -20.99
N GLU A 202 -28.40 -22.53 -20.90
CA GLU A 202 -27.48 -21.74 -21.73
C GLU A 202 -26.05 -22.20 -21.41
N THR A 203 -25.40 -22.86 -22.37
CA THR A 203 -23.98 -23.16 -22.30
C THR A 203 -23.21 -21.87 -22.48
N ALA A 204 -23.08 -21.08 -21.41
CA ALA A 204 -22.12 -20.00 -21.37
C ALA A 204 -20.71 -20.59 -21.54
N ASP A 205 -19.92 -20.00 -22.44
CA ASP A 205 -18.53 -20.40 -22.71
C ASP A 205 -17.73 -20.50 -21.39
N PRO A 206 -16.96 -21.58 -21.15
CA PRO A 206 -16.20 -21.78 -19.90
C PRO A 206 -14.98 -20.86 -19.78
N THR A 207 -14.95 -19.74 -20.48
CA THR A 207 -13.84 -18.77 -20.47
C THR A 207 -14.07 -17.57 -19.55
N ALA A 208 -15.22 -17.48 -18.89
CA ALA A 208 -15.40 -16.50 -17.83
C ALA A 208 -14.68 -17.04 -16.58
N ASP A 209 -13.52 -16.46 -16.28
CA ASP A 209 -12.89 -16.54 -14.96
C ASP A 209 -14.02 -16.44 -13.92
N VAL A 210 -14.26 -17.52 -13.17
CA VAL A 210 -15.31 -17.55 -12.15
C VAL A 210 -15.10 -16.35 -11.25
N ASP A 211 -16.05 -15.42 -11.25
CA ASP A 211 -15.94 -14.22 -10.45
C ASP A 211 -16.15 -14.62 -8.98
N LEU A 212 -15.05 -14.95 -8.30
CA LEU A 212 -15.01 -15.25 -6.87
C LEU A 212 -15.26 -14.01 -5.99
N SER A 213 -15.62 -12.86 -6.58
CA SER A 213 -16.12 -11.75 -5.78
C SER A 213 -17.52 -12.09 -5.26
N PRO A 214 -17.85 -11.73 -4.00
CA PRO A 214 -19.22 -11.90 -3.53
C PRO A 214 -20.18 -11.16 -4.47
N ALA A 215 -21.33 -11.77 -4.78
CA ALA A 215 -22.38 -11.23 -5.66
C ALA A 215 -22.87 -9.81 -5.30
N THR A 216 -22.52 -9.32 -4.11
CA THR A 216 -22.59 -7.92 -3.74
C THR A 216 -21.35 -7.18 -4.26
N GLN A 217 -21.37 -6.74 -5.53
CA GLN A 217 -20.48 -5.66 -5.96
C GLN A 217 -20.79 -4.43 -5.09
N ILE A 218 -19.81 -4.03 -4.28
CA ILE A 218 -20.01 -3.10 -3.17
C ILE A 218 -20.09 -1.66 -3.68
N ILE A 219 -21.26 -1.06 -3.45
CA ILE A 219 -21.42 0.37 -3.17
C ILE A 219 -20.36 0.73 -2.11
N GLN A 220 -19.30 1.46 -2.49
CA GLN A 220 -18.29 2.09 -1.63
C GLN A 220 -18.08 1.40 -0.25
N SER A 221 -17.01 0.60 -0.14
CA SER A 221 -16.69 -0.26 1.02
C SER A 221 -17.08 0.34 2.39
N SER A 222 -18.11 -0.21 3.05
CA SER A 222 -18.58 0.22 4.38
C SER A 222 -17.76 -0.38 5.54
N GLN A 223 -16.48 -0.69 5.28
CA GLN A 223 -15.65 -1.43 6.21
C GLN A 223 -15.24 -0.59 7.42
N PRO A 224 -15.12 -1.21 8.62
CA PRO A 224 -14.63 -0.51 9.80
C PRO A 224 -13.13 -0.19 9.65
N THR A 225 -12.81 1.06 9.30
CA THR A 225 -11.43 1.55 9.14
C THR A 225 -10.76 1.97 10.45
N ARG A 226 -11.45 1.84 11.59
CA ARG A 226 -10.96 2.26 12.92
C ARG A 226 -9.61 1.65 13.27
N LEU A 227 -9.42 0.36 12.97
CA LEU A 227 -8.18 -0.36 13.26
C LEU A 227 -6.98 0.20 12.48
N VAL A 228 -7.21 0.58 11.21
CA VAL A 228 -6.20 1.19 10.34
C VAL A 228 -5.81 2.55 10.88
N TRP A 229 -6.79 3.42 11.15
CA TRP A 229 -6.53 4.77 11.64
C TRP A 229 -5.88 4.78 13.02
N ALA A 230 -6.31 3.89 13.93
CA ALA A 230 -5.65 3.72 15.22
C ALA A 230 -4.16 3.35 15.05
N ALA A 231 -3.85 2.39 14.17
CA ALA A 231 -2.47 1.99 13.92
C ALA A 231 -1.64 3.13 13.30
N VAL A 232 -2.21 3.88 12.34
CA VAL A 232 -1.55 5.07 11.76
C VAL A 232 -1.24 6.11 12.85
N SER A 233 -2.20 6.40 13.74
CA SER A 233 -2.01 7.34 14.84
C SER A 233 -0.91 6.88 15.80
N VAL A 234 -0.89 5.60 16.17
CA VAL A 234 0.15 5.03 17.05
C VAL A 234 1.52 5.09 16.38
N CYS A 235 1.64 4.73 15.10
CA CYS A 235 2.89 4.85 14.35
C CYS A 235 3.39 6.31 14.28
N ALA A 236 2.50 7.27 14.05
CA ALA A 236 2.85 8.69 14.01
C ALA A 236 3.36 9.18 15.39
N LEU A 237 2.65 8.84 16.46
CA LEU A 237 3.06 9.18 17.83
C LEU A 237 4.39 8.52 18.20
N GLY A 238 4.57 7.24 17.89
CA GLY A 238 5.81 6.50 18.13
C GLY A 238 7.00 7.10 17.36
N THR A 239 6.78 7.51 16.11
CA THR A 239 7.81 8.16 15.31
C THR A 239 8.20 9.52 15.91
N ALA A 240 7.22 10.34 16.31
CA ALA A 240 7.47 11.62 16.97
C ALA A 240 8.22 11.45 18.30
N TRP A 241 7.86 10.44 19.09
CA TRP A 241 8.52 10.11 20.35
C TRP A 241 9.99 9.72 20.14
N VAL A 242 10.26 8.79 19.21
CA VAL A 242 11.64 8.34 18.92
C VAL A 242 12.49 9.50 18.40
N LEU A 243 11.96 10.33 17.51
CA LEU A 243 12.67 11.53 17.04
C LEU A 243 13.01 12.48 18.19
N ALA A 244 12.06 12.74 19.10
CA ALA A 244 12.30 13.59 20.27
C ALA A 244 13.36 12.97 21.19
N ALA A 245 13.29 11.67 21.47
CA ALA A 245 14.26 10.97 22.32
C ALA A 245 15.67 11.02 21.73
N VAL A 246 15.82 10.78 20.42
CA VAL A 246 17.11 10.86 19.72
C VAL A 246 17.67 12.28 19.73
N LEU A 247 16.84 13.30 19.53
CA LEU A 247 17.28 14.71 19.59
C LEU A 247 17.77 15.10 20.99
N VAL A 248 17.07 14.65 22.04
CA VAL A 248 17.49 14.89 23.43
C VAL A 248 18.80 14.16 23.73
N GLY A 249 18.92 12.89 23.34
CA GLY A 249 20.16 12.11 23.51
C GLY A 249 21.34 12.76 22.80
N LEU A 250 21.17 13.18 21.55
CA LEU A 250 22.19 13.87 20.76
C LEU A 250 22.64 15.18 21.42
N LYS A 251 21.68 15.99 21.90
CA LYS A 251 21.98 17.23 22.62
C LYS A 251 22.87 16.96 23.84
N ASN A 252 22.55 15.94 24.63
CA ASN A 252 23.30 15.60 25.84
C ASN A 252 24.72 15.15 25.50
N THR A 253 24.88 14.23 24.54
CA THR A 253 26.20 13.76 24.11
C THR A 253 27.09 14.89 23.58
N ILE A 254 26.52 15.84 22.83
CA ILE A 254 27.27 17.01 22.33
C ILE A 254 27.70 17.92 23.50
N LEU A 255 26.80 18.23 24.43
CA LEU A 255 27.11 19.04 25.59
C LEU A 255 28.22 18.41 26.46
N ASP A 256 28.13 17.11 26.71
CA ASP A 256 29.13 16.38 27.49
C ASP A 256 30.50 16.40 26.81
N SER A 257 30.54 16.24 25.48
CA SER A 257 31.80 16.32 24.72
C SER A 257 32.43 17.72 24.72
N LEU A 258 31.61 18.77 24.71
CA LEU A 258 32.09 20.16 24.77
C LEU A 258 32.64 20.50 26.16
N ILE A 259 31.98 20.03 27.22
CA ILE A 259 32.43 20.25 28.60
C ILE A 259 33.72 19.46 28.86
N ALA A 260 33.80 18.21 28.40
CA ALA A 260 35.00 17.38 28.56
C ALA A 260 36.21 17.89 27.77
N GLY A 261 36.00 18.59 26.64
CA GLY A 261 37.08 19.21 25.87
C GLY A 261 37.52 20.60 26.36
N ALA A 262 36.81 21.19 27.33
CA ALA A 262 37.12 22.51 27.90
C ALA A 262 37.90 22.47 29.22
N LEU A 263 38.11 21.27 29.79
CA LEU A 263 38.94 20.96 30.96
C LEU A 263 40.27 20.35 30.53
#